data_AF-A0A6M1LNR2-F1
#
_entry.id   AF-A0A6M1LNR2-F1
#
_cell.length_a   1.000
_cell.length_b   1.000
_cell.length_c   1.000
_cell.angle_alpha   90.00
_cell.angle_beta   90.00
_cell.angle_gamma   90.00
#
_symmetry.space_group_name_H-M   'P 1'
#
loop_
_entity.id
_entity.type
_entity.pdbx_description
1 polymer ?
#
loop_
_entity_poly.entity_id
_entity_poly.type
_entity_poly.pdbx_seq_one_letter_code
_entity_poly.pdbx_strand_id
1 'polypeptide(L)' 'MDAGTLKLFGAIILFSFPVLLGTPQITGRRIGKHVLSKAEAQALMALVGLALGVGYLLAMG' A
#
# COMPACT_ATOMS: atom_id res chain seq x y z
N MET A 1 5.02 -10.13 -23.26
CA MET A 1 4.12 -9.43 -22.34
C MET A 1 3.93 -8.03 -22.89
N ASP A 2 2.70 -7.63 -23.18
CA ASP A 2 2.41 -6.28 -23.69
C ASP A 2 2.58 -5.22 -22.58
N ALA A 3 2.70 -3.96 -23.00
CA ALA A 3 2.93 -2.85 -22.08
C ALA A 3 1.78 -2.66 -21.08
N GLY A 4 0.54 -3.01 -21.42
CA GLY A 4 -0.60 -2.95 -20.52
C GLY A 4 -0.49 -3.98 -19.40
N THR A 5 -0.14 -5.21 -19.75
CA THR A 5 0.10 -6.28 -18.76
C THR A 5 1.24 -5.92 -17.80
N LEU A 6 2.35 -5.34 -18.28
CA LEU A 6 3.45 -4.90 -17.41
C LEU A 6 3.01 -3.80 -16.43
N LYS A 7 2.20 -2.84 -16.89
CA LYS A 7 1.64 -1.79 -16.03
C LYS A 7 0.74 -2.37 -14.94
N LEU A 8 -0.10 -3.36 -15.28
CA LEU A 8 -0.94 -4.02 -14.29
C LEU A 8 -0.12 -4.76 -13.22
N PHE A 9 0.96 -5.46 -13.59
CA PHE A 9 1.87 -6.06 -12.61
C PHE A 9 2.52 -5.02 -11.70
N GLY A 10 2.97 -3.89 -12.26
CA GLY A 10 3.48 -2.77 -11.48
C GLY A 10 2.46 -2.24 -10.48
N ALA A 11 1.22 -2.02 -10.90
CA ALA A 11 0.14 -1.56 -10.04
C ALA A 11 -0.18 -2.56 -8.92
N ILE A 12 -0.27 -3.86 -9.22
CA ILE A 12 -0.51 -4.92 -8.22
C ILE A 12 0.57 -4.90 -7.13
N ILE A 13 1.84 -4.75 -7.52
CA ILE A 13 2.95 -4.66 -6.56
C ILE A 13 2.77 -3.42 -5.68
N LEU A 14 2.46 -2.26 -6.28
CA LEU A 14 2.28 -1.01 -5.52
C LEU A 14 1.08 -1.05 -4.58
N PHE A 15 0.00 -1.75 -4.92
CA PHE A 15 -1.13 -1.97 -4.02
C PHE A 15 -0.78 -2.88 -2.84
N SER A 16 -0.01 -3.94 -3.09
CA SER A 16 0.17 -5.04 -2.13
C SER A 16 1.38 -4.87 -1.22
N PHE A 17 2.47 -4.32 -1.76
CA PHE A 17 3.76 -4.23 -1.07
C PHE A 17 3.72 -3.38 0.21
N PRO A 18 3.07 -2.20 0.24
CA PRO A 18 2.99 -1.40 1.46
C PRO A 18 2.23 -2.14 2.57
N VAL A 19 1.19 -2.89 2.22
CA VAL A 19 0.43 -3.69 3.19
C VAL A 19 1.30 -4.81 3.76
N LEU A 20 1.99 -5.57 2.90
CA LEU A 20 2.79 -6.72 3.33
C LEU A 20 3.98 -6.32 4.21
N LEU A 21 4.70 -5.26 3.84
CA LEU A 21 5.93 -4.88 4.55
C LEU A 21 5.74 -3.78 5.58
N GLY A 22 4.78 -2.87 5.39
CA GLY A 22 4.56 -1.75 6.31
C GLY A 22 3.69 -2.12 7.50
N THR A 23 2.70 -3.01 7.33
CA THR A 23 1.79 -3.38 8.43
C THR A 23 2.54 -3.92 9.66
N PRO A 24 3.52 -4.84 9.52
CA PRO A 24 4.30 -5.32 10.67
C PRO A 24 5.13 -4.21 11.34
N GLN A 25 5.57 -3.20 10.59
CA GLN A 25 6.44 -2.12 11.10
C GLN A 25 5.67 -1.09 11.94
N ILE A 26 4.38 -0.91 11.68
CA ILE A 26 3.56 0.09 12.36
C ILE A 26 2.54 -0.52 13.34
N THR A 27 2.32 -1.83 13.29
CA THR A 27 1.48 -2.54 14.28
C THR A 27 2.09 -2.39 15.67
N GLY A 28 1.28 -2.01 16.66
CA GLY A 28 1.75 -1.78 18.03
C GLY A 28 2.53 -0.48 18.22
N ARG A 29 2.76 0.30 17.14
CA ARG A 29 3.36 1.62 17.24
C ARG A 29 2.36 2.59 17.86
N ARG A 30 2.83 3.38 18.81
CA ARG A 30 2.02 4.42 19.44
C ARG A 30 2.04 5.70 18.59
N ILE A 31 0.87 6.18 18.20
CA ILE A 31 0.67 7.47 17.53
C ILE A 31 -0.15 8.35 18.46
N GLY A 32 0.47 9.40 19.00
CA GLY A 32 -0.13 10.22 20.05
C GLY A 32 -0.45 9.37 21.29
N LYS A 33 -1.73 9.31 21.67
CA LYS A 33 -2.20 8.50 22.81
C LYS A 33 -2.66 7.10 22.42
N HIS A 34 -2.82 6.82 21.12
CA HIS A 34 -3.38 5.57 20.60
C HIS A 34 -2.31 4.57 20.19
N VAL A 35 -2.55 3.28 20.38
CA VAL A 35 -1.68 2.20 19.92
C VAL A 35 -2.35 1.54 18.74
N LEU A 36 -1.68 1.52 17.60
CA LEU A 36 -2.24 0.94 16.37
C LEU A 36 -2.47 -0.56 16.53
N SER A 37 -3.73 -0.97 16.40
CA SER A 37 -4.09 -2.36 16.19
C SER A 37 -3.58 -2.85 14.83
N LYS A 38 -3.46 -4.17 14.67
CA LYS A 38 -3.07 -4.78 13.39
C LYS A 38 -4.02 -4.38 12.26
N ALA A 39 -5.32 -4.30 12.54
CA ALA A 39 -6.33 -3.92 11.56
C ALA A 39 -6.18 -2.46 11.11
N GLU A 40 -5.94 -1.54 12.05
CA GLU A 40 -5.71 -0.13 11.73
C GLU A 40 -4.39 0.07 10.96
N ALA A 41 -3.33 -0.63 11.36
CA ALA A 41 -2.06 -0.64 10.65
C ALA A 41 -2.24 -1.13 9.19
N GLN A 42 -2.99 -2.22 9.01
CA GLN A 42 -3.26 -2.77 7.68
C GLN A 42 -4.09 -1.79 6.83
N ALA A 43 -5.11 -1.16 7.42
CA ALA A 43 -5.93 -0.16 6.74
C ALA A 43 -5.10 1.07 6.32
N LEU A 44 -4.24 1.58 7.20
CA LEU A 44 -3.34 2.70 6.88
C LEU A 44 -2.40 2.35 5.73
N MET A 45 -1.75 1.20 5.78
CA MET A 45 -0.85 0.78 4.70
C MET A 45 -1.60 0.49 3.40
N ALA A 46 -2.86 0.02 3.47
CA ALA A 46 -3.69 -0.18 2.28
C ALA A 46 -4.05 1.15 1.62
N LEU A 47 -4.30 2.22 2.39
CA LEU A 47 -4.50 3.57 1.84
C LEU A 47 -3.23 4.09 1.14
N VAL A 48 -2.06 3.83 1.71
CA VAL A 48 -0.78 4.18 1.07
C VAL A 48 -0.60 3.40 -0.24
N GLY A 49 -0.85 2.08 -0.23
CA GLY A 49 -0.79 1.27 -1.44
C GLY A 49 -1.79 1.69 -2.51
N LEU A 50 -3.00 2.08 -2.11
CA LEU A 50 -4.01 2.61 -3.02
C LEU A 50 -3.54 3.91 -3.68
N ALA A 51 -3.02 4.86 -2.89
CA ALA A 51 -2.52 6.12 -3.41
C ALA A 51 -1.36 5.92 -4.39
N LEU A 52 -0.42 5.02 -4.07
CA LEU A 52 0.71 4.69 -4.94
C LEU A 52 0.26 3.99 -6.23
N GLY A 53 -0.61 2.99 -6.13
CA GLY A 53 -1.08 2.24 -7.30
C GLY A 53 -1.94 3.08 -8.24
N VAL A 54 -2.85 3.91 -7.69
CA VAL A 54 -3.65 4.85 -8.50
C VAL A 54 -2.76 5.92 -9.12
N GLY A 55 -1.85 6.52 -8.35
CA GLY A 55 -0.91 7.52 -8.87
C GLY A 55 -0.04 6.99 -10.00
N TYR A 56 0.45 5.75 -9.87
CA TYR A 56 1.19 5.07 -10.93
C TYR A 56 0.36 4.85 -12.19
N LEU A 57 -0.88 4.36 -12.06
CA LEU A 57 -1.76 4.14 -13.20
C LEU A 57 -2.10 5.45 -13.93
N LEU A 58 -2.29 6.54 -13.19
CA LEU A 58 -2.52 7.87 -13.76
C LEU A 58 -1.27 8.42 -14.48
N ALA A 59 -0.08 8.19 -13.95
CA ALA A 59 1.17 8.65 -14.58
C ALA A 59 1.54 7.83 -15.83
N MET A 60 1.07 6.58 -15.91
CA MET A 60 1.34 5.66 -17.00
C MET A 60 0.21 5.58 -18.04
N GLY A 61 -0.96 6.16 -17.75
CA GLY A 61 -2.10 6.25 -18.67
C GLY A 61 -1.81 7.21 -19.82
#